data_AF-A0A2K4FQV2-F1
#
_entry.id   AF-A0A2K4FQV2-F1
#
_cell.length_a   1.000
_cell.length_b   1.000
_cell.length_c   1.000
_cell.angle_alpha   90.00
_cell.angle_beta   90.00
_cell.angle_gamma   90.00
#
_symmetry.space_group_name_H-M   'P 1'
#
loop_
_entity.id
_entity.type
_entity.pdbx_description
1 polymer ?
#
loop_
_entity_poly.entity_id
_entity_poly.type
_entity_poly.pdbx_seq_one_letter_code
_entity_poly.pdbx_strand_id
1 'polypeptide(L)'
;MFKVTPNPPETDNTSAQTKSKAKKHDEAAKRALDHYLLPKPEKSEDASKPGQLFTVAKNADNECLLANLSENLASADAMISNLAFDLEGPRRHIALGIQQLIEMSSLLANRVLDNVDPR
;
A
#
# COMPACT_ATOMS: atom_id res chain seq x y z
N MET A 1 -33.17 52.80 -57.00
CA MET A 1 -32.78 51.68 -56.12
C MET A 1 -31.40 51.21 -56.54
N PHE A 2 -30.38 51.47 -55.72
CA PHE A 2 -29.02 50.95 -55.97
C PHE A 2 -28.81 49.77 -55.01
N LYS A 3 -28.54 48.58 -55.54
CA LYS A 3 -28.07 47.46 -54.72
C LYS A 3 -26.59 47.67 -54.47
N VAL A 4 -26.22 47.95 -53.22
CA VAL A 4 -24.82 47.87 -52.79
C VAL A 4 -24.47 46.39 -52.72
N THR A 5 -23.59 45.95 -53.61
CA THR A 5 -23.02 44.59 -53.56
C THR A 5 -22.12 44.52 -52.33
N PRO A 6 -22.36 43.61 -51.37
CA PRO A 6 -21.45 43.45 -50.24
C PRO A 6 -20.16 42.81 -50.75
N ASN A 7 -19.01 43.43 -50.46
CA ASN A 7 -17.71 42.77 -50.65
C ASN A 7 -17.62 41.52 -49.77
N PRO A 8 -16.93 40.46 -50.22
CA PRO A 8 -16.74 39.26 -49.42
C PRO A 8 -15.87 39.56 -48.19
N PRO A 9 -16.10 38.86 -47.06
CA PRO A 9 -15.33 39.10 -45.84
C PRO A 9 -13.87 38.72 -46.07
N GLU A 10 -12.96 39.56 -45.58
CA GLU A 10 -11.52 39.28 -45.63
C GLU A 10 -11.21 38.02 -44.81
N THR A 11 -10.67 37.00 -45.49
CA THR A 11 -10.13 35.79 -44.88
C THR A 11 -8.76 36.07 -44.29
N ASP A 12 -8.70 36.74 -43.15
CA ASP A 12 -7.46 36.80 -42.38
C ASP A 12 -7.73 36.52 -40.90
N ASN A 13 -7.41 35.28 -40.51
CA ASN A 13 -6.96 34.83 -39.18
C ASN A 13 -7.06 33.30 -38.98
N THR A 14 -7.54 32.56 -39.97
CA THR A 14 -7.68 31.09 -39.88
C THR A 14 -6.32 30.39 -39.72
N SER A 15 -5.24 30.94 -40.31
CA SER A 15 -3.90 30.33 -40.31
C SER A 15 -3.29 30.19 -38.90
N ALA A 16 -3.36 31.23 -38.08
CA ALA A 16 -2.76 31.23 -36.74
C ALA A 16 -3.56 30.36 -35.75
N GLN A 17 -4.89 30.40 -35.81
CA GLN A 17 -5.74 29.56 -34.98
C GLN A 17 -5.59 28.07 -35.33
N THR A 18 -5.49 27.74 -36.62
CA THR A 18 -5.30 26.35 -37.09
C THR A 18 -3.96 25.79 -36.63
N LYS A 19 -2.88 26.58 -36.72
CA LYS A 19 -1.55 26.22 -36.20
C LYS A 19 -1.53 26.01 -34.68
N SER A 20 -2.25 26.87 -33.93
CA SER A 20 -2.32 26.74 -32.46
C SER A 20 -3.12 25.51 -32.00
N LYS A 21 -4.20 25.16 -32.72
CA LYS A 21 -4.98 23.95 -32.47
C LYS A 21 -4.16 22.70 -32.81
N ALA A 22 -3.51 22.67 -33.98
CA ALA A 22 -2.64 21.57 -34.37
C ALA A 22 -1.55 21.29 -33.33
N LYS A 23 -0.88 22.34 -32.82
CA LYS A 23 0.12 22.21 -31.75
C LYS A 23 -0.45 21.61 -30.45
N LYS A 24 -1.69 21.98 -30.08
CA LYS A 24 -2.38 21.41 -28.90
C LYS A 24 -2.76 19.95 -29.11
N HIS A 25 -3.17 19.58 -30.33
CA HIS A 25 -3.48 18.18 -30.67
C HIS A 25 -2.23 17.31 -30.66
N ASP A 26 -1.10 17.82 -31.18
CA ASP A 26 0.18 17.12 -31.12
C ASP A 26 0.66 16.92 -29.67
N GLU A 27 0.49 17.93 -28.81
CA GLU A 27 0.83 17.83 -27.39
C GLU A 27 -0.09 16.86 -26.63
N ALA A 28 -1.40 16.86 -26.95
CA ALA A 28 -2.33 15.89 -26.39
C ALA A 28 -2.03 14.46 -26.87
N ALA A 29 -1.68 14.28 -28.15
CA ALA A 29 -1.31 13.00 -28.71
C ALA A 29 -0.02 12.45 -28.09
N LYS A 30 1.00 13.29 -27.91
CA LYS A 30 2.24 12.91 -27.21
C LYS A 30 1.97 12.55 -25.75
N ARG A 31 1.15 13.33 -25.02
CA ARG A 31 0.78 12.99 -23.64
C ARG A 31 0.02 11.66 -23.55
N ALA A 32 -0.89 11.39 -24.48
CA ALA A 32 -1.61 10.11 -24.54
C ALA A 32 -0.64 8.96 -24.84
N LEU A 33 0.24 9.11 -25.84
CA LEU A 33 1.25 8.11 -26.18
C LEU A 33 2.21 7.85 -25.02
N ASP A 34 2.75 8.89 -24.39
CA ASP A 34 3.66 8.76 -23.26
C ASP A 34 2.99 8.05 -22.07
N HIS A 35 1.70 8.30 -21.82
CA HIS A 35 0.94 7.64 -20.75
C HIS A 35 0.88 6.10 -20.93
N TYR A 36 0.74 5.62 -22.17
CA TYR A 36 0.63 4.17 -22.45
C TYR A 36 1.96 3.50 -22.79
N LEU A 37 2.87 4.21 -23.44
CA LEU A 37 4.14 3.66 -23.96
C LEU A 37 5.31 3.87 -23.01
N LEU A 38 5.24 4.87 -22.14
CA LEU A 38 6.25 5.17 -21.12
C LEU A 38 5.56 5.31 -19.76
N PRO A 39 4.95 4.23 -19.23
CA PRO A 39 4.36 4.30 -17.90
C PRO A 39 5.46 4.79 -16.97
N LYS A 40 5.29 5.99 -16.39
CA LYS A 40 6.12 6.36 -15.26
C LYS A 40 5.91 5.24 -14.26
N PRO A 41 6.97 4.63 -13.71
CA PRO A 41 6.78 3.74 -12.59
C PRO A 41 6.08 4.60 -11.55
N GLU A 42 4.78 4.38 -11.38
CA GLU A 42 4.14 4.82 -10.17
C GLU A 42 5.04 4.27 -9.08
N LYS A 43 5.49 5.14 -8.18
CA LYS A 43 6.10 4.68 -6.95
C LYS A 43 4.99 3.94 -6.21
N SER A 44 4.69 2.72 -6.63
CA SER A 44 4.12 1.72 -5.78
C SER A 44 5.23 1.49 -4.76
N GLU A 45 5.19 2.28 -3.67
CA GLU A 45 5.83 1.89 -2.40
C GLU A 45 5.27 0.54 -1.89
N ASP A 46 4.36 -0.05 -2.66
CA ASP A 46 3.51 -1.19 -2.41
C ASP A 46 3.78 -2.42 -3.27
N ALA A 47 4.89 -2.44 -4.02
CA ALA A 47 5.27 -3.65 -4.72
C ALA A 47 5.72 -4.68 -3.68
N SER A 48 4.83 -5.64 -3.37
CA SER A 48 5.16 -6.85 -2.62
C SER A 48 6.48 -7.42 -3.14
N LYS A 49 7.43 -7.66 -2.24
CA LYS A 49 8.77 -8.11 -2.65
C LYS A 49 8.63 -9.45 -3.38
N PRO A 50 9.37 -9.68 -4.48
CA PRO A 50 9.34 -10.97 -5.17
C PRO A 50 9.58 -12.12 -4.17
N GLY A 51 8.63 -13.05 -4.07
CA GLY A 51 8.69 -14.19 -3.14
C GLY A 51 8.01 -13.99 -1.78
N GLN A 52 7.36 -12.85 -1.52
CA GLN A 52 6.61 -12.65 -0.28
C GLN A 52 5.28 -13.44 -0.30
N LEU A 53 5.18 -14.47 0.53
CA LEU A 53 3.99 -15.33 0.65
C LEU A 53 2.90 -14.74 1.55
N PHE A 54 3.28 -13.94 2.54
CA PHE A 54 2.36 -13.37 3.52
C PHE A 54 2.58 -11.86 3.66
N THR A 55 1.50 -11.12 3.87
CA THR A 55 1.52 -9.69 4.17
C THR A 55 0.49 -9.37 5.25
N VAL A 56 0.78 -8.37 6.06
CA VAL A 56 -0.23 -7.77 6.95
C VAL A 56 -1.11 -6.85 6.12
N ALA A 57 -2.43 -6.92 6.30
CA ALA A 57 -3.36 -6.04 5.60
C ALA A 57 -3.17 -4.59 6.05
N LYS A 58 -3.02 -3.66 5.10
CA LYS A 58 -2.69 -2.25 5.37
C LYS A 58 -3.73 -1.49 6.19
N ASN A 59 -4.97 -1.92 6.06
CA ASN A 59 -6.13 -1.33 6.71
C ASN A 59 -6.63 -2.19 7.88
N ALA A 60 -5.84 -3.16 8.34
CA ALA A 60 -6.15 -3.86 9.57
C ALA A 60 -6.14 -2.86 10.74
N ASP A 61 -7.19 -2.89 11.54
CA ASP A 61 -7.26 -2.07 12.75
C ASP A 61 -6.36 -2.65 13.85
N ASN A 62 -6.07 -1.82 14.86
CA ASN A 62 -5.21 -2.22 15.97
C ASN A 62 -5.81 -3.39 16.75
N GLU A 63 -7.14 -3.47 16.84
CA GLU A 63 -7.84 -4.58 17.51
C GLU A 63 -7.57 -5.91 16.80
N CYS A 64 -7.77 -6.00 15.48
CA CYS A 64 -7.48 -7.21 14.72
C CYS A 64 -6.00 -7.59 14.80
N LEU A 65 -5.09 -6.60 14.72
CA LEU A 65 -3.65 -6.84 14.81
C LEU A 65 -3.26 -7.37 16.20
N LEU A 66 -3.76 -6.76 17.27
CA LEU A 66 -3.49 -7.20 18.65
C LEU A 66 -4.14 -8.55 18.95
N ALA A 67 -5.36 -8.81 18.46
CA ALA A 67 -6.03 -10.10 18.61
C ALA A 67 -5.22 -11.23 17.94
N ASN A 68 -4.79 -11.03 16.69
CA ASN A 68 -3.93 -11.99 16.00
C ASN A 68 -2.58 -12.18 16.69
N LEU A 69 -1.98 -11.10 17.20
CA LEU A 69 -0.75 -11.20 17.99
C LEU A 69 -0.95 -12.05 19.25
N SER A 70 -2.00 -11.77 20.02
CA SER A 70 -2.33 -12.52 21.24
C SER A 70 -2.60 -14.00 20.96
N GLU A 71 -3.32 -14.32 19.88
CA GLU A 71 -3.58 -15.71 19.48
C GLU A 71 -2.30 -16.43 19.02
N ASN A 72 -1.43 -15.74 18.28
CA ASN A 72 -0.13 -16.29 17.89
C ASN A 72 0.77 -16.55 19.10
N LEU A 73 0.81 -15.63 20.05
CA LEU A 73 1.59 -15.80 21.29
C LEU A 73 1.04 -16.94 22.14
N ALA A 74 -0.28 -17.05 22.30
CA ALA A 74 -0.91 -18.17 23.00
C ALA A 74 -0.63 -19.51 22.31
N SER A 75 -0.67 -19.54 20.98
CA SER A 75 -0.33 -20.73 20.20
C SER A 75 1.14 -21.12 20.37
N ALA A 76 2.05 -20.15 20.31
CA ALA A 76 3.48 -20.39 20.52
C ALA A 76 3.78 -20.88 21.95
N ASP A 77 3.10 -20.29 22.95
CA ASP A 77 3.20 -20.69 24.36
C ASP A 77 2.78 -22.16 24.56
N ALA A 78 1.65 -22.56 23.99
CA ALA A 78 1.18 -23.95 24.03
C ALA A 78 2.17 -24.91 23.34
N MET A 79 2.71 -24.54 22.17
CA MET A 79 3.68 -25.36 21.46
C MET A 79 4.99 -25.53 22.23
N ILE A 80 5.56 -24.44 22.76
CA ILE A 80 6.83 -24.49 23.48
C ILE A 80 6.69 -25.19 24.83
N SER A 81 5.57 -24.98 25.53
CA SER A 81 5.24 -25.66 26.77
C SER A 81 5.16 -27.16 26.54
N ASN A 82 4.45 -27.59 25.48
CA ASN A 82 4.37 -29.00 25.12
C ASN A 82 5.75 -29.58 24.79
N LEU A 83 6.56 -28.88 24.00
CA LEU A 83 7.92 -29.30 23.67
C LEU A 83 8.83 -29.39 24.91
N ALA A 84 8.67 -28.49 25.89
CA ALA A 84 9.49 -28.48 27.09
C ALA A 84 9.31 -29.76 27.94
N PHE A 85 8.12 -30.39 27.90
CA PHE A 85 7.88 -31.68 28.56
C PHE A 85 8.71 -32.81 27.93
N ASP A 86 8.90 -32.79 26.62
CA ASP A 86 9.63 -33.83 25.86
C ASP A 86 11.17 -33.64 25.90
N LEU A 87 11.64 -32.47 26.34
CA LEU A 87 13.07 -32.16 26.43
C LEU A 87 13.62 -32.39 27.83
N GLU A 88 14.93 -32.58 27.97
CA GLU A 88 15.62 -32.69 29.27
C GLU A 88 16.86 -31.78 29.35
N GLY A 89 17.33 -31.57 30.59
CA GLY A 89 18.58 -30.86 30.88
C GLY A 89 18.65 -29.46 30.24
N PRO A 90 19.81 -29.07 29.69
CA PRO A 90 20.00 -27.73 29.11
C PRO A 90 18.99 -27.34 28.02
N ARG A 91 18.50 -28.32 27.23
CA ARG A 91 17.52 -28.04 26.16
C ARG A 91 16.15 -27.66 26.73
N ARG A 92 15.72 -28.32 27.81
CA ARG A 92 14.50 -27.92 28.53
C ARG A 92 14.62 -26.51 29.07
N HIS A 93 15.76 -26.14 29.65
CA HIS A 93 15.98 -24.78 30.15
C HIS A 93 15.93 -23.71 29.06
N ILE A 94 16.44 -24.02 27.86
CA ILE A 94 16.30 -23.12 26.70
C ILE A 94 14.82 -22.98 26.30
N ALA A 95 14.07 -24.08 26.21
CA ALA A 95 12.65 -24.03 25.88
C ALA A 95 11.84 -23.21 26.90
N LEU A 96 12.09 -23.40 28.19
CA LEU A 96 11.47 -22.59 29.27
C LEU A 96 11.88 -21.12 29.18
N GLY A 97 13.13 -20.82 28.80
CA GLY A 97 13.56 -19.44 28.56
C GLY A 97 12.84 -18.78 27.39
N ILE A 98 12.55 -19.53 26.32
CA ILE A 98 11.73 -19.05 25.20
C ILE A 98 10.28 -18.80 25.66
N GLN A 99 9.71 -19.73 26.42
CA GLN A 99 8.37 -19.57 27.01
C GLN A 99 8.28 -18.28 27.83
N GLN A 100 9.27 -18.01 28.70
CA GLN A 100 9.32 -16.78 29.48
C GLN A 100 9.30 -15.51 28.61
N LEU A 101 10.00 -15.50 27.46
CA LEU A 101 9.98 -14.38 26.52
C LEU A 101 8.61 -14.21 25.85
N ILE A 102 7.92 -15.31 25.55
CA ILE A 102 6.56 -15.30 25.00
C ILE A 102 5.58 -14.71 26.02
N GLU A 103 5.62 -15.18 27.27
CA GLU A 103 4.79 -14.65 28.35
C GLU A 103 5.01 -13.15 28.57
N MET A 104 6.27 -12.68 28.56
CA MET A 104 6.59 -11.26 28.64
C MET A 104 6.04 -10.47 27.45
N SER A 105 6.11 -11.02 26.24
CA SER A 105 5.56 -10.40 25.03
C SER A 105 4.04 -10.27 25.11
N SER A 106 3.35 -11.28 25.67
CA SER A 106 1.91 -11.25 25.92
C SER A 106 1.52 -10.13 26.88
N LEU A 107 2.30 -9.91 27.95
CA LEU A 107 2.07 -8.79 28.88
C LEU A 107 2.21 -7.43 28.18
N LEU A 108 3.20 -7.27 27.29
CA LEU A 108 3.36 -6.05 26.51
C LEU A 108 2.18 -5.85 25.54
N ALA A 109 1.73 -6.89 24.85
CA ALA A 109 0.57 -6.83 23.95
C ALA A 109 -0.71 -6.45 24.70
N ASN A 110 -0.96 -7.06 25.85
CA ASN A 110 -2.09 -6.71 26.73
C ASN A 110 -2.01 -5.26 27.19
N ARG A 111 -0.81 -4.77 27.55
CA ARG A 111 -0.64 -3.36 27.93
C ARG A 111 -0.91 -2.40 26.78
N VAL A 112 -0.56 -2.76 25.55
CA VAL A 112 -0.90 -1.96 24.37
C VAL A 112 -2.42 -1.97 24.15
N LEU A 113 -3.08 -3.11 24.31
CA LEU A 113 -4.54 -3.21 24.20
C LEU A 113 -5.24 -2.28 25.20
N ASP A 114 -4.83 -2.28 26.47
CA ASP A 114 -5.35 -1.37 27.49
C ASP A 114 -5.19 0.12 27.14
N ASN A 115 -4.14 0.48 26.38
CA ASN A 115 -3.92 1.87 25.96
C ASN A 115 -4.76 2.27 24.75
N VAL A 116 -5.12 1.29 23.89
CA VAL A 116 -5.90 1.53 22.66
C VAL A 116 -7.40 1.50 22.95
N ASP A 117 -7.84 0.71 23.94
CA ASP A 117 -9.20 0.71 24.48
C ASP A 117 -9.22 1.22 25.94
N PRO A 118 -9.01 2.54 26.15
CA PRO A 118 -9.09 3.12 27.48
C PRO A 118 -10.56 3.12 27.94
N ARG A 119 -10.85 2.24 28.89
CA ARG A 119 -12.14 2.20 29.60
C ARG A 119 -12.46 3.50 30.36
#